data_AF-A0A0B7F634-F1
#
_entry.id   AF-A0A0B7F634-F1
#
_cell.length_a   1.000
_cell.length_b   1.000
_cell.length_c   1.000
_cell.angle_alpha   90.00
_cell.angle_beta   90.00
_cell.angle_gamma   90.00
#
_symmetry.space_group_name_H-M   'P 1'
#
loop_
_entity.id
_entity.type
_entity.pdbx_description
1 polymer ?
#
loop_
_entity_poly.entity_id
_entity_poly.type
_entity_poly.pdbx_seq_one_letter_code
_entity_poly.pdbx_strand_id
1 'polypeptide(L)'
;MTPSTELRLPIELLSSIFELVLPQVLVALMRCNKRFYELCNPLLYKEVHVHTHTQLALLSGSQKAVEMIGTTQSLLIDDFALYLDLEAGDGDDIPDPFDHLVPVLRAATSLRSLKVAKGKMALRGSKRADWDEESGRSSELLRSAADDPEFLSKLTLLSVFNPAHPRTSCFNLIRRNRAIECYAIWNDTDVHVKISPALEAPRTMAPGYQLSPSTVSQGAPSNYPQQYISGQEAGRLIRESVDASSCLNLNNLGFVIQLPGSAFDNELPPMRNIFPWLKDVLVTAEFPQLKLLEFHISSPSQVCIHDSTITLDAQRLGLEALQAIAPELQSMGISSTRTFWRRWAPTPGVTPSYPTIPQWTPCPTLNPQIGIRAMLMWWLDALGLNISGVQDRGAMKDFAKQLSVAMKERWESIYMDHYEATLYDQLLGQLQQ
;
A
#
# COMPACT_ATOMS: atom_id res chain seq x y z
N MET A 1 -13.29 10.48 59.12
CA MET A 1 -13.47 11.04 57.75
C MET A 1 -14.15 9.99 56.90
N THR A 2 -15.14 10.35 56.10
CA THR A 2 -15.71 9.47 55.06
C THR A 2 -14.79 9.42 53.85
N PRO A 3 -14.67 8.28 53.14
CA PRO A 3 -13.97 8.22 51.86
C PRO A 3 -14.68 9.10 50.82
N SER A 4 -13.94 9.78 49.95
CA SER A 4 -14.51 10.69 48.96
C SER A 4 -15.26 9.94 47.85
N THR A 5 -16.30 10.55 47.31
CA THR A 5 -17.24 9.94 46.35
C THR A 5 -16.75 9.92 44.89
N GLU A 6 -15.46 10.18 44.66
CA GLU A 6 -14.91 10.62 43.36
C GLU A 6 -14.68 9.46 42.36
N LEU A 7 -14.64 8.20 42.81
CA LEU A 7 -14.37 7.02 41.97
C LEU A 7 -15.63 6.29 41.46
N ARG A 8 -16.73 7.01 41.29
CA ARG A 8 -18.03 6.47 40.83
C ARG A 8 -18.18 6.28 39.31
N LEU A 9 -17.19 6.65 38.51
CA LEU A 9 -17.25 6.42 37.06
C LEU A 9 -17.25 4.91 36.73
N PRO A 10 -18.06 4.47 35.74
CA PRO A 10 -17.96 3.14 35.12
C PRO A 10 -16.55 2.83 34.63
N ILE A 11 -16.20 1.54 34.57
CA ILE A 11 -14.86 1.11 34.17
C ILE A 11 -14.62 1.46 32.69
N GLU A 12 -15.65 1.31 31.87
CA GLU A 12 -15.67 1.53 30.43
C GLU A 12 -15.34 3.00 30.12
N LEU A 13 -15.99 3.94 30.82
CA LEU A 13 -15.73 5.36 30.67
C LEU A 13 -14.35 5.77 31.22
N LEU A 14 -13.87 5.16 32.31
CA LEU A 14 -12.51 5.39 32.79
C LEU A 14 -11.47 4.91 31.77
N SER A 15 -11.64 3.72 31.19
CA SER A 15 -10.77 3.20 30.14
C SER A 15 -10.74 4.12 28.92
N SER A 16 -11.89 4.54 28.39
CA SER A 16 -11.95 5.47 27.24
C SER A 16 -11.36 6.85 27.55
N ILE A 17 -11.43 7.33 28.80
CA ILE A 17 -10.72 8.54 29.21
C ILE A 17 -9.21 8.28 29.24
N PHE A 18 -8.75 7.15 29.77
CA PHE A 18 -7.32 6.81 29.87
C PHE A 18 -6.68 6.53 28.50
N GLU A 19 -7.41 6.04 27.51
CA GLU A 19 -6.92 5.93 26.12
C GLU A 19 -6.58 7.28 25.47
N LEU A 20 -7.09 8.40 26.01
CA LEU A 20 -6.81 9.76 25.54
C LEU A 20 -5.71 10.47 26.37
N VAL A 21 -5.09 9.77 27.32
CA VAL A 21 -4.17 10.35 28.31
C VAL A 21 -2.72 9.94 28.02
N LEU A 22 -1.80 10.92 28.07
CA LEU A 22 -0.38 10.70 27.78
C LEU A 22 0.25 9.63 28.70
N PRO A 23 1.16 8.76 28.21
CA PRO A 23 1.78 7.69 28.99
C PRO A 23 2.39 8.14 30.33
N GLN A 24 2.97 9.35 30.36
CA GLN A 24 3.55 9.96 31.56
C GLN A 24 2.50 10.16 32.68
N VAL A 25 1.27 10.53 32.31
CA VAL A 25 0.14 10.73 33.22
C VAL A 25 -0.49 9.38 33.58
N LEU A 26 -0.54 8.41 32.66
CA LEU A 26 -0.93 7.03 32.98
C LEU A 26 -0.02 6.42 34.07
N VAL A 27 1.31 6.56 33.93
CA VAL A 27 2.28 6.12 34.95
C VAL A 27 2.05 6.81 36.31
N ALA A 28 1.60 8.05 36.34
CA ALA A 28 1.22 8.74 37.58
C ALA A 28 -0.07 8.15 38.17
N LEU A 29 -1.13 8.00 37.38
CA LEU A 29 -2.43 7.43 37.79
C LEU A 29 -2.29 6.00 38.34
N MET A 30 -1.43 5.17 37.74
CA MET A 30 -1.12 3.81 38.23
C MET A 30 -0.59 3.78 39.67
N ARG A 31 0.06 4.86 40.13
CA ARG A 31 0.59 4.98 41.50
C ARG A 31 -0.46 5.45 42.50
N CYS A 32 -1.58 6.00 42.03
CA CYS A 32 -2.64 6.56 42.89
C CYS A 32 -3.62 5.50 43.40
N ASN A 33 -3.90 4.43 42.65
CA ASN A 33 -4.90 3.43 43.03
C ASN A 33 -4.69 2.08 42.32
N LYS A 34 -4.95 0.95 42.99
CA LYS A 34 -4.89 -0.40 42.38
C LYS A 34 -5.83 -0.55 41.17
N ARG A 35 -7.04 0.02 41.23
CA ARG A 35 -7.99 0.05 40.10
C ARG A 35 -7.47 0.86 38.91
N PHE A 36 -6.63 1.87 39.15
CA PHE A 36 -5.96 2.61 38.07
C PHE A 36 -4.71 1.87 37.57
N TYR A 37 -3.99 1.15 38.43
CA TYR A 37 -2.94 0.22 37.98
C TYR A 37 -3.51 -0.82 37.00
N GLU A 38 -4.62 -1.47 37.37
CA GLU A 38 -5.27 -2.52 36.58
C GLU A 38 -5.80 -2.02 35.21
N LEU A 39 -6.23 -0.76 35.12
CA LEU A 39 -6.76 -0.17 33.88
C LEU A 39 -5.69 0.52 33.01
N CYS A 40 -4.72 1.21 33.61
CA CYS A 40 -3.69 1.95 32.87
C CYS A 40 -2.50 1.08 32.45
N ASN A 41 -2.16 0.02 33.19
CA ASN A 41 -1.01 -0.82 32.87
C ASN A 41 -1.09 -1.46 31.47
N PRO A 42 -2.24 -2.04 31.02
CA PRO A 42 -2.35 -2.56 29.66
C PRO A 42 -2.21 -1.48 28.57
N LEU A 43 -2.66 -0.25 28.85
CA LEU A 43 -2.58 0.86 27.88
C LEU A 43 -1.13 1.30 27.61
N LEU A 44 -0.25 1.21 28.61
CA LEU A 44 1.19 1.48 28.43
C LEU A 44 1.93 0.46 27.56
N TYR A 45 1.35 -0.72 27.33
CA TYR A 45 1.92 -1.76 26.47
C TYR A 45 1.12 -1.99 25.19
N LYS A 46 0.00 -1.26 24.98
CA LYS A 46 -0.81 -1.28 23.75
C LYS A 46 0.02 -0.89 22.53
N GLU A 47 0.95 0.06 22.70
CA GLU A 47 1.93 0.47 21.72
C GLU A 47 3.33 0.46 22.34
N VAL A 48 4.32 -0.11 21.65
CA VAL A 48 5.71 -0.21 22.10
C VAL A 48 6.63 0.38 21.03
N HIS A 49 7.56 1.24 21.43
CA HIS A 49 8.55 1.86 20.55
C HIS A 49 9.96 1.34 20.88
N VAL A 50 10.72 0.95 19.86
CA VAL A 50 12.07 0.38 19.99
C VAL A 50 13.04 1.19 19.13
N HIS A 51 13.88 2.00 19.76
CA HIS A 51 14.77 2.95 19.09
C HIS A 51 16.20 2.44 18.87
N THR A 52 16.64 1.41 19.61
CA THR A 52 18.01 0.87 19.50
C THR A 52 18.05 -0.65 19.61
N HIS A 53 19.11 -1.26 19.06
CA HIS A 53 19.39 -2.69 19.19
C HIS A 53 19.47 -3.13 20.66
N THR A 54 20.06 -2.30 21.54
CA THR A 54 20.12 -2.56 22.99
C THR A 54 18.74 -2.69 23.62
N GLN A 55 17.77 -1.86 23.20
CA GLN A 55 16.39 -1.97 23.67
C GLN A 55 15.74 -3.27 23.18
N LEU A 56 15.95 -3.63 21.91
CA LEU A 56 15.45 -4.88 21.33
C LEU A 56 16.00 -6.12 22.07
N ALA A 57 17.30 -6.15 22.34
CA ALA A 57 17.95 -7.21 23.10
C ALA A 57 17.44 -7.30 24.55
N LEU A 58 17.27 -6.17 25.24
CA LEU A 58 16.73 -6.12 26.60
C LEU A 58 15.26 -6.56 26.70
N LEU A 59 14.45 -6.26 25.67
CA LEU A 59 13.07 -6.77 25.57
C LEU A 59 13.08 -8.29 25.33
N SER A 60 13.89 -8.77 24.40
CA SER A 60 14.02 -10.20 24.09
C SER A 60 14.56 -11.02 25.27
N GLY A 61 15.46 -10.46 26.07
CA GLY A 61 16.10 -11.14 27.21
C GLY A 61 15.29 -11.14 28.51
N SER A 62 14.13 -10.49 28.55
CA SER A 62 13.34 -10.32 29.77
C SER A 62 11.99 -11.03 29.66
N GLN A 63 11.84 -12.18 30.34
CA GLN A 63 10.59 -12.95 30.36
C GLN A 63 9.37 -12.08 30.69
N LYS A 64 9.49 -11.18 31.68
CA LYS A 64 8.39 -10.28 32.06
C LYS A 64 8.05 -9.26 30.96
N ALA A 65 9.02 -8.79 30.19
CA ALA A 65 8.76 -7.92 29.05
C ALA A 65 8.06 -8.69 27.92
N VAL A 66 8.56 -9.90 27.60
CA VAL A 66 7.97 -10.85 26.65
C VAL A 66 6.50 -11.16 26.99
N GLU A 67 6.18 -11.43 28.26
CA GLU A 67 4.80 -11.67 28.73
C GLU A 67 3.89 -10.44 28.52
N MET A 68 4.38 -9.22 28.74
CA MET A 68 3.59 -7.99 28.54
C MET A 68 3.40 -7.67 27.04
N ILE A 69 4.41 -7.95 26.21
CA ILE A 69 4.37 -7.77 24.74
C ILE A 69 3.25 -8.62 24.09
N GLY A 70 2.82 -9.71 24.71
CA GLY A 70 1.64 -10.48 24.27
C GLY A 70 0.34 -9.67 24.17
N THR A 71 0.26 -8.51 24.83
CA THR A 71 -0.90 -7.59 24.75
C THR A 71 -0.71 -6.43 23.76
N THR A 72 0.49 -6.25 23.21
CA THR A 72 0.84 -5.15 22.32
C THR A 72 0.10 -5.25 20.99
N GLN A 73 -0.46 -4.12 20.54
CA GLN A 73 -1.24 -3.99 19.30
C GLN A 73 -0.48 -3.22 18.21
N SER A 74 0.45 -2.34 18.59
CA SER A 74 1.33 -1.59 17.69
C SER A 74 2.79 -1.70 18.14
N LEU A 75 3.71 -2.02 17.23
CA LEU A 75 5.15 -2.06 17.47
C LEU A 75 5.84 -1.13 16.46
N LEU A 76 6.41 -0.05 16.95
CA LEU A 76 7.27 0.86 16.19
C LEU A 76 8.73 0.48 16.44
N ILE A 77 9.50 0.35 15.36
CA ILE A 77 10.92 0.04 15.38
C ILE A 77 11.63 1.11 14.54
N ASP A 78 12.55 1.87 15.12
CA ASP A 78 13.45 2.71 14.32
C ASP A 78 14.38 1.78 13.54
N ASP A 79 14.65 2.05 12.26
CA ASP A 79 15.52 1.22 11.42
C ASP A 79 16.91 1.02 12.03
N PHE A 80 17.42 2.01 12.77
CA PHE A 80 18.63 1.91 13.59
C PHE A 80 18.62 0.75 14.61
N ALA A 81 17.46 0.32 15.13
CA ALA A 81 17.38 -0.86 16.00
C ALA A 81 17.73 -2.18 15.28
N LEU A 82 17.81 -2.14 13.95
CA LEU A 82 18.19 -3.24 13.06
C LEU A 82 19.61 -3.07 12.47
N TYR A 83 20.44 -2.20 13.05
CA TYR A 83 21.86 -2.05 12.68
C TYR A 83 22.76 -2.88 13.61
N LEU A 84 23.90 -3.32 13.08
CA LEU A 84 24.99 -3.94 13.82
C LEU A 84 25.91 -2.84 14.37
N ASP A 85 26.13 -2.86 15.68
CA ASP A 85 27.01 -1.92 16.38
C ASP A 85 28.46 -2.42 16.32
N LEU A 86 29.21 -1.95 15.30
CA LEU A 86 30.62 -2.32 15.11
C LEU A 86 31.57 -1.67 16.12
N GLU A 87 31.11 -0.76 16.99
CA GLU A 87 31.95 -0.26 18.10
C GLU A 87 31.99 -1.26 19.29
N ALA A 88 31.20 -2.34 19.24
CA ALA A 88 31.09 -3.35 20.31
C ALA A 88 32.12 -4.50 20.23
N GLY A 89 32.76 -4.76 19.08
CA GLY A 89 33.75 -5.84 18.93
C GLY A 89 34.11 -6.21 17.49
N ASP A 90 35.12 -7.07 17.31
CA ASP A 90 35.55 -7.57 16.00
C ASP A 90 34.56 -8.58 15.40
N GLY A 91 33.82 -8.14 14.38
CA GLY A 91 33.31 -8.98 13.29
C GLY A 91 32.19 -9.97 13.61
N ASP A 92 32.52 -11.07 14.29
CA ASP A 92 31.79 -12.35 14.20
C ASP A 92 30.89 -12.66 15.40
N ASP A 93 31.14 -12.07 16.58
CA ASP A 93 30.40 -12.35 17.83
C ASP A 93 29.19 -11.40 18.09
N ILE A 94 28.92 -10.44 17.20
CA ILE A 94 27.80 -9.49 17.35
C ILE A 94 26.48 -10.20 16.97
N PRO A 95 25.47 -10.30 17.86
CA PRO A 95 24.18 -10.93 17.52
C PRO A 95 23.46 -10.22 16.37
N ASP A 96 22.82 -11.00 15.49
CA ASP A 96 21.97 -10.43 14.45
C ASP A 96 20.76 -9.74 15.13
N PRO A 97 20.42 -8.47 14.83
CA PRO A 97 19.21 -7.85 15.33
C PRO A 97 17.94 -8.69 15.12
N PHE A 98 17.91 -9.53 14.08
CA PHE A 98 16.81 -10.46 13.82
C PHE A 98 16.76 -11.66 14.77
N ASP A 99 17.87 -12.05 15.42
CA ASP A 99 17.88 -13.04 16.51
C ASP A 99 17.08 -12.54 17.73
N HIS A 100 17.04 -11.22 17.95
CA HIS A 100 16.23 -10.59 19.01
C HIS A 100 14.84 -10.17 18.52
N LEU A 101 14.70 -9.77 17.26
CA LEU A 101 13.41 -9.37 16.69
C LEU A 101 12.42 -10.53 16.59
N VAL A 102 12.85 -11.69 16.08
CA VAL A 102 11.93 -12.82 15.84
C VAL A 102 11.29 -13.32 17.16
N PRO A 103 12.01 -13.48 18.28
CA PRO A 103 11.40 -13.74 19.59
C PRO A 103 10.40 -12.66 20.04
N VAL A 104 10.71 -11.37 19.88
CA VAL A 104 9.81 -10.26 20.24
C VAL A 104 8.53 -10.28 19.39
N LEU A 105 8.64 -10.52 18.08
CA LEU A 105 7.49 -10.69 17.19
C LEU A 105 6.67 -11.95 17.51
N ARG A 106 7.33 -13.06 17.88
CA ARG A 106 6.66 -14.30 18.32
C ARG A 106 5.89 -14.10 19.64
N ALA A 107 6.41 -13.27 20.54
CA ALA A 107 5.73 -12.89 21.77
C ALA A 107 4.49 -12.02 21.52
N ALA A 108 4.52 -11.17 20.49
CA ALA A 108 3.49 -10.16 20.18
C ALA A 108 2.20 -10.75 19.57
N THR A 109 1.58 -11.72 20.25
CA THR A 109 0.38 -12.44 19.78
C THR A 109 -0.88 -11.57 19.58
N SER A 110 -0.86 -10.30 20.00
CA SER A 110 -1.94 -9.32 19.78
C SER A 110 -1.63 -8.27 18.72
N LEU A 111 -0.47 -8.34 18.06
CA LEU A 111 0.03 -7.32 17.16
C LEU A 111 -0.87 -7.14 15.94
N ARG A 112 -1.28 -5.90 15.68
CA ARG A 112 -2.03 -5.46 14.50
C ARG A 112 -1.20 -4.60 13.57
N SER A 113 -0.33 -3.75 14.13
CA SER A 113 0.57 -2.89 13.37
C SER A 113 2.03 -3.15 13.70
N LEU A 114 2.87 -3.31 12.68
CA LEU A 114 4.32 -3.30 12.76
C LEU A 114 4.85 -2.20 11.83
N LYS A 115 5.56 -1.22 12.38
CA LYS A 115 6.12 -0.10 11.62
C LYS A 115 7.62 -0.03 11.81
N VAL A 116 8.37 -0.11 10.72
CA VAL A 116 9.81 0.19 10.70
C VAL A 116 9.99 1.60 10.12
N ALA A 117 10.53 2.53 10.91
CA ALA A 117 10.59 3.96 10.59
C ALA A 117 12.04 4.48 10.51
N LYS A 118 12.23 5.68 9.95
CA LYS A 118 13.56 6.31 9.80
C LYS A 118 14.10 6.72 11.17
N GLY A 119 15.16 6.06 11.64
CA GLY A 119 15.83 6.37 12.91
C GLY A 119 16.41 7.78 12.93
N LYS A 120 16.30 8.44 14.09
CA LYS A 120 16.74 9.84 14.27
C LYS A 120 18.24 9.99 14.59
N MET A 121 18.97 8.88 14.69
CA MET A 121 20.40 8.84 14.99
C MET A 121 21.18 8.21 13.85
N ALA A 122 22.10 8.99 13.27
CA ALA A 122 23.16 8.46 12.41
C ALA A 122 24.42 8.25 13.28
N LEU A 123 24.57 7.06 13.85
CA LEU A 123 25.81 6.67 14.53
C LEU A 123 26.91 6.42 13.50
N ARG A 124 28.15 6.79 13.86
CA ARG A 124 29.33 6.42 13.07
C ARG A 124 29.66 4.95 13.37
N GLY A 125 30.33 4.28 12.44
CA GLY A 125 30.77 2.89 12.62
C GLY A 125 29.72 1.80 12.37
N SER A 126 28.43 2.03 12.64
CA SER A 126 27.39 0.99 12.51
C SER A 126 27.22 0.47 11.06
N LYS A 127 27.22 -0.86 10.87
CA LYS A 127 26.83 -1.51 9.60
C LYS A 127 25.32 -1.77 9.63
N ARG A 128 24.61 -1.51 8.52
CA ARG A 128 23.24 -2.02 8.32
C ARG A 128 23.30 -3.56 8.33
N ALA A 129 22.43 -4.25 9.07
CA ALA A 129 22.29 -5.69 8.93
C ALA A 129 21.85 -6.04 7.49
N ASP A 130 22.09 -7.27 7.03
CA ASP A 130 21.90 -7.67 5.63
C ASP A 130 20.41 -7.93 5.25
N TRP A 131 19.52 -7.08 5.79
CA TRP A 131 18.06 -7.08 5.68
C TRP A 131 17.53 -6.72 4.27
N ASP A 132 18.41 -6.22 3.38
CA ASP A 132 18.09 -5.94 1.98
C ASP A 132 18.33 -7.20 1.08
N GLU A 133 19.02 -8.25 1.58
CA GLU A 133 19.28 -9.49 0.84
C GLU A 133 18.28 -10.62 1.17
N GLU A 134 17.53 -11.10 0.17
CA GLU A 134 16.60 -12.24 0.36
C GLU A 134 17.30 -13.58 0.68
N SER A 135 18.61 -13.68 0.49
CA SER A 135 19.43 -14.88 0.70
C SER A 135 20.21 -14.91 2.03
N GLY A 136 20.22 -13.83 2.81
CA GLY A 136 20.95 -13.77 4.09
C GLY A 136 20.29 -14.54 5.24
N ARG A 137 21.06 -14.85 6.29
CA ARG A 137 20.60 -15.51 7.53
C ARG A 137 19.34 -14.87 8.11
N SER A 138 19.28 -13.54 8.18
CA SER A 138 18.14 -12.77 8.69
C SER A 138 16.87 -13.02 7.87
N SER A 139 17.01 -13.20 6.55
CA SER A 139 15.93 -13.58 5.64
C SER A 139 15.48 -15.04 5.83
N GLU A 140 16.38 -15.97 6.19
CA GLU A 140 16.00 -17.34 6.54
C GLU A 140 15.23 -17.41 7.86
N LEU A 141 15.65 -16.66 8.88
CA LEU A 141 14.96 -16.53 10.16
C LEU A 141 13.53 -16.00 9.98
N LEU A 142 13.36 -14.92 9.20
CA LEU A 142 12.04 -14.35 8.90
C LEU A 142 11.17 -15.28 8.06
N ARG A 143 11.76 -16.06 7.14
CA ARG A 143 11.04 -17.06 6.33
C ARG A 143 10.51 -18.20 7.20
N SER A 144 11.38 -18.80 8.01
CA SER A 144 11.03 -19.84 9.00
C SER A 144 9.97 -19.37 10.00
N ALA A 145 9.99 -18.10 10.40
CA ALA A 145 8.92 -17.50 11.20
C ALA A 145 7.62 -17.29 10.40
N ALA A 146 7.70 -16.84 9.14
CA ALA A 146 6.53 -16.62 8.28
C ALA A 146 5.81 -17.91 7.87
N ASP A 147 6.49 -19.05 7.85
CA ASP A 147 5.90 -20.37 7.54
C ASP A 147 5.09 -20.96 8.72
N ASP A 148 5.27 -20.46 9.95
CA ASP A 148 4.52 -20.89 11.16
C ASP A 148 3.12 -20.23 11.20
N PRO A 149 2.00 -20.98 11.07
CA PRO A 149 0.66 -20.41 10.91
C PRO A 149 0.23 -19.45 12.02
N GLU A 150 0.69 -19.62 13.26
CA GLU A 150 0.26 -18.77 14.39
C GLU A 150 1.01 -17.43 14.46
N PHE A 151 2.22 -17.35 13.87
CA PHE A 151 3.09 -16.17 13.90
C PHE A 151 2.40 -14.94 13.30
N LEU A 152 2.27 -13.89 14.13
CA LEU A 152 1.66 -12.60 13.76
C LEU A 152 0.28 -12.72 13.09
N SER A 153 -0.52 -13.71 13.48
CA SER A 153 -1.84 -14.05 12.92
C SER A 153 -2.93 -12.96 13.01
N LYS A 154 -2.64 -11.79 13.60
CA LYS A 154 -3.53 -10.61 13.70
C LYS A 154 -2.96 -9.36 13.02
N LEU A 155 -1.82 -9.47 12.34
CA LEU A 155 -1.09 -8.35 11.74
C LEU A 155 -1.82 -7.83 10.50
N THR A 156 -2.55 -6.73 10.64
CA THR A 156 -3.27 -6.08 9.54
C THR A 156 -2.38 -5.07 8.80
N LEU A 157 -1.43 -4.43 9.50
CA LEU A 157 -0.62 -3.34 8.99
C LEU A 157 0.88 -3.62 9.14
N LEU A 158 1.64 -3.56 8.03
CA LEU A 158 3.11 -3.67 8.05
C LEU A 158 3.77 -2.61 7.14
N SER A 159 4.27 -1.55 7.76
CA SER A 159 4.93 -0.42 7.08
C SER A 159 6.44 -0.45 7.30
N VAL A 160 7.21 -0.09 6.26
CA VAL A 160 8.67 -0.09 6.27
C VAL A 160 9.22 1.14 5.55
N PHE A 161 10.04 1.94 6.23
CA PHE A 161 10.90 2.92 5.57
C PHE A 161 12.08 2.19 4.90
N ASN A 162 12.29 2.36 3.59
CA ASN A 162 13.54 1.92 2.95
C ASN A 162 14.05 2.96 1.93
N PRO A 163 15.19 3.64 2.20
CA PRO A 163 15.77 4.60 1.27
C PRO A 163 16.50 3.93 0.09
N ALA A 164 16.79 2.63 0.15
CA ALA A 164 17.53 1.94 -0.91
C ALA A 164 16.64 1.58 -2.11
N HIS A 165 15.65 0.69 -1.92
CA HIS A 165 14.81 0.17 -2.99
C HIS A 165 13.35 -0.03 -2.54
N PRO A 166 12.36 0.63 -3.17
CA PRO A 166 10.95 0.57 -2.75
C PRO A 166 10.22 -0.74 -3.09
N ARG A 167 10.95 -1.80 -3.48
CA ARG A 167 10.41 -3.11 -3.85
C ARG A 167 11.04 -4.27 -3.07
N THR A 168 12.14 -4.04 -2.35
CA THR A 168 12.90 -5.06 -1.60
C THR A 168 13.09 -4.65 -0.15
N SER A 169 12.79 -5.57 0.76
CA SER A 169 13.06 -5.53 2.20
C SER A 169 12.73 -6.92 2.74
N CYS A 170 13.51 -7.47 3.66
CA CYS A 170 13.24 -8.79 4.26
C CYS A 170 11.86 -8.89 4.94
N PHE A 171 11.24 -7.77 5.33
CA PHE A 171 9.86 -7.75 5.84
C PHE A 171 8.80 -8.12 4.78
N ASN A 172 9.15 -8.22 3.48
CA ASN A 172 8.36 -8.92 2.48
C ASN A 172 8.10 -10.39 2.84
N LEU A 173 9.02 -11.03 3.57
CA LEU A 173 8.98 -12.45 3.87
C LEU A 173 7.84 -12.80 4.84
N ILE A 174 7.53 -11.91 5.80
CA ILE A 174 6.36 -12.04 6.71
C ILE A 174 5.03 -12.10 5.93
N ARG A 175 4.99 -11.57 4.69
CA ARG A 175 3.81 -11.60 3.80
C ARG A 175 3.67 -12.91 3.03
N ARG A 176 4.70 -13.76 2.97
CA ARG A 176 4.64 -15.02 2.21
C ARG A 176 3.58 -15.90 2.89
N ASN A 177 2.67 -16.43 2.08
CA ASN A 177 1.57 -17.30 2.51
C ASN A 177 0.55 -16.69 3.50
N ARG A 178 0.50 -15.35 3.67
CA ARG A 178 -0.41 -14.67 4.63
C ARG A 178 -1.25 -13.55 4.02
N ALA A 179 -2.42 -13.32 4.61
CA ALA A 179 -3.19 -12.09 4.40
C ALA A 179 -2.68 -11.02 5.38
N ILE A 180 -2.21 -9.89 4.83
CA ILE A 180 -1.90 -8.66 5.55
C ILE A 180 -2.66 -7.56 4.83
N GLU A 181 -3.56 -6.87 5.53
CA GLU A 181 -4.55 -5.96 4.94
C GLU A 181 -3.91 -4.77 4.22
N CYS A 182 -2.90 -4.16 4.85
CA CYS A 182 -2.12 -3.10 4.26
C CYS A 182 -0.63 -3.24 4.57
N TYR A 183 0.17 -2.98 3.54
CA TYR A 183 1.61 -3.04 3.57
C TYR A 183 2.18 -1.84 2.82
N ALA A 184 3.20 -1.17 3.36
CA ALA A 184 3.86 -0.05 2.68
C ALA A 184 5.38 -0.22 2.69
N ILE A 185 6.05 0.11 1.59
CA ILE A 185 7.41 0.67 1.65
C ILE A 185 7.32 2.15 1.28
N TRP A 186 8.02 3.02 1.99
CA TRP A 186 8.15 4.43 1.60
C TRP A 186 9.57 4.95 1.77
N ASN A 187 9.88 6.01 1.02
CA ASN A 187 11.08 6.82 1.12
C ASN A 187 10.69 8.31 1.26
N ASP A 188 11.61 9.25 1.08
CA ASP A 188 11.34 10.68 1.29
C ASP A 188 10.40 11.33 0.23
N THR A 189 10.10 10.66 -0.90
CA THR A 189 9.21 11.14 -1.98
C THR A 189 8.17 10.13 -2.46
N ASP A 190 8.39 8.83 -2.25
CA ASP A 190 7.63 7.74 -2.87
C ASP A 190 7.03 6.83 -1.79
N VAL A 191 5.80 6.37 -2.00
CA VAL A 191 5.15 5.34 -1.19
C VAL A 191 4.58 4.25 -2.09
N HIS A 192 4.98 3.00 -1.83
CA HIS A 192 4.55 1.80 -2.53
C HIS A 192 3.75 0.91 -1.58
N VAL A 193 2.43 1.01 -1.73
CA VAL A 193 1.44 0.30 -0.93
C VAL A 193 1.03 -0.98 -1.62
N LYS A 194 0.84 -2.04 -0.82
CA LYS A 194 0.24 -3.30 -1.24
C LYS A 194 -0.86 -3.67 -0.26
N ILE A 195 -2.02 -4.04 -0.78
CA ILE A 195 -3.20 -4.43 -0.01
C ILE A 195 -3.60 -5.84 -0.46
N SER A 196 -3.61 -6.78 0.48
CA SER A 196 -4.23 -8.09 0.29
C SER A 196 -5.53 -8.09 1.12
N PRO A 197 -6.74 -8.14 0.51
CA PRO A 197 -7.96 -8.14 1.29
C PRO A 197 -7.97 -9.37 2.20
N ALA A 198 -8.37 -9.18 3.46
CA ALA A 198 -8.44 -10.26 4.42
C ALA A 198 -9.47 -11.31 3.94
N LEU A 199 -8.97 -12.45 3.48
CA LEU A 199 -9.77 -13.67 3.56
C LEU A 199 -9.93 -13.97 5.05
N GLU A 200 -11.17 -14.00 5.54
CA GLU A 200 -11.46 -14.88 6.68
C GLU A 200 -11.04 -16.29 6.25
N ALA A 201 -9.93 -16.77 6.81
CA ALA A 201 -9.52 -18.16 6.61
C ALA A 201 -10.70 -19.04 7.04
N PRO A 202 -11.20 -19.95 6.18
CA PRO A 202 -12.36 -20.75 6.52
C PRO A 202 -12.06 -21.50 7.81
N ARG A 203 -12.96 -21.40 8.80
CA ARG A 203 -12.85 -22.12 10.07
C ARG A 203 -13.14 -23.62 9.93
N THR A 204 -12.56 -24.26 8.92
CA THR A 204 -12.36 -25.70 8.85
C THR A 204 -11.35 -26.09 9.92
N MET A 205 -11.86 -26.26 11.14
CA MET A 205 -11.15 -26.93 12.22
C MET A 205 -10.70 -28.34 11.79
N ALA A 206 -9.74 -28.86 12.57
CA ALA A 206 -9.12 -30.17 12.52
C ALA A 206 -9.98 -31.36 12.03
N PRO A 207 -9.35 -32.43 11.49
CA PRO A 207 -10.03 -33.68 11.18
C PRO A 207 -10.53 -34.38 12.45
N GLY A 208 -11.77 -34.05 12.86
CA GLY A 208 -12.46 -34.63 14.01
C GLY A 208 -13.82 -35.22 13.61
N TYR A 209 -14.08 -36.46 14.02
CA TYR A 209 -15.33 -37.15 13.67
C TYR A 209 -16.53 -36.65 14.51
N GLN A 210 -17.63 -36.39 13.81
CA GLN A 210 -19.05 -36.59 14.19
C GLN A 210 -19.48 -36.45 15.68
N LEU A 211 -20.50 -35.63 15.96
CA LEU A 211 -21.88 -36.11 16.21
C LEU A 211 -22.90 -35.01 16.63
N SER A 212 -24.00 -34.95 15.87
CA SER A 212 -25.37 -34.58 16.28
C SER A 212 -25.75 -33.14 16.71
N PRO A 213 -27.05 -32.74 16.63
CA PRO A 213 -27.47 -31.32 16.62
C PRO A 213 -28.50 -30.91 17.70
N SER A 214 -28.48 -29.63 18.12
CA SER A 214 -29.61 -29.02 18.83
C SER A 214 -29.69 -27.48 18.69
N THR A 215 -30.63 -27.03 17.86
CA THR A 215 -31.42 -25.78 17.96
C THR A 215 -30.74 -24.45 18.34
N VAL A 216 -30.42 -23.67 17.31
CA VAL A 216 -30.81 -22.24 17.13
C VAL A 216 -30.77 -21.30 18.35
N SER A 217 -29.75 -20.43 18.37
CA SER A 217 -30.00 -18.99 18.47
C SER A 217 -29.75 -18.36 17.09
N GLN A 218 -30.55 -17.38 16.68
CA GLN A 218 -30.50 -16.83 15.33
C GLN A 218 -29.33 -15.86 15.11
N GLY A 219 -28.16 -16.40 14.78
CA GLY A 219 -27.24 -15.69 13.90
C GLY A 219 -27.81 -15.66 12.47
N ALA A 220 -27.74 -14.51 11.80
CA ALA A 220 -28.17 -14.38 10.40
C ALA A 220 -27.28 -15.26 9.47
N PRO A 221 -27.79 -15.72 8.31
CA PRO A 221 -27.00 -16.50 7.37
C PRO A 221 -25.78 -15.72 6.87
N SER A 222 -24.66 -16.41 6.70
CA SER A 222 -23.34 -15.87 6.30
C SER A 222 -23.29 -15.50 4.81
N ASN A 223 -24.20 -14.63 4.35
CA ASN A 223 -24.40 -14.26 2.96
C ASN A 223 -23.75 -12.91 2.60
N TYR A 224 -22.54 -12.64 3.09
CA TYR A 224 -21.79 -11.40 2.81
C TYR A 224 -20.34 -11.68 2.41
N PRO A 225 -19.87 -11.18 1.25
CA PRO A 225 -18.45 -11.20 0.91
C PRO A 225 -17.73 -10.04 1.61
N GLN A 226 -16.97 -10.33 2.67
CA GLN A 226 -16.02 -9.37 3.32
C GLN A 226 -14.79 -9.07 2.44
N GLN A 227 -14.90 -9.18 1.11
CA GLN A 227 -13.79 -9.50 0.21
C GLN A 227 -13.02 -8.27 -0.31
N TYR A 228 -13.42 -7.05 0.07
CA TYR A 228 -12.83 -5.81 -0.42
C TYR A 228 -12.73 -4.76 0.69
N ILE A 229 -11.55 -4.17 0.82
CA ILE A 229 -11.32 -2.99 1.65
C ILE A 229 -12.00 -1.75 1.03
N SER A 230 -12.61 -0.89 1.85
CA SER A 230 -13.17 0.37 1.34
C SER A 230 -12.05 1.36 1.01
N GLY A 231 -12.32 2.34 0.13
CA GLY A 231 -11.32 3.37 -0.20
C GLY A 231 -10.93 4.20 1.03
N GLN A 232 -11.89 4.46 1.93
CA GLN A 232 -11.65 5.15 3.20
C GLN A 232 -10.76 4.32 4.14
N GLU A 233 -11.02 3.02 4.27
CA GLU A 233 -10.23 2.10 5.10
C GLU A 233 -8.80 1.98 4.56
N ALA A 234 -8.65 1.78 3.24
CA ALA A 234 -7.34 1.75 2.59
C ALA A 234 -6.59 3.08 2.75
N GLY A 235 -7.24 4.22 2.51
CA GLY A 235 -6.64 5.55 2.71
C GLY A 235 -6.22 5.81 4.16
N ARG A 236 -6.97 5.29 5.15
CA ARG A 236 -6.58 5.38 6.56
C ARG A 236 -5.37 4.51 6.88
N LEU A 237 -5.32 3.26 6.42
CA LEU A 237 -4.15 2.39 6.62
C LEU A 237 -2.89 2.92 5.90
N ILE A 238 -3.04 3.59 4.75
CA ILE A 238 -1.95 4.32 4.08
C ILE A 238 -1.44 5.48 4.95
N ARG A 239 -2.36 6.27 5.52
CA ARG A 239 -2.02 7.39 6.42
C ARG A 239 -1.31 6.91 7.69
N GLU A 240 -1.78 5.81 8.28
CA GLU A 240 -1.17 5.16 9.45
C GLU A 240 0.23 4.56 9.11
N SER A 241 0.42 4.10 7.86
CA SER A 241 1.69 3.57 7.37
C SER A 241 2.82 4.60 7.34
N VAL A 242 2.54 5.84 6.94
CA VAL A 242 3.55 6.88 6.71
C VAL A 242 3.73 7.74 7.96
N ASP A 243 4.88 8.38 8.15
CA ASP A 243 5.05 9.37 9.23
C ASP A 243 4.52 10.74 8.82
N ALA A 244 3.87 11.47 9.74
CA ALA A 244 3.18 12.72 9.44
C ALA A 244 4.08 13.82 8.85
N SER A 245 5.38 13.81 9.18
CA SER A 245 6.41 14.68 8.58
C SER A 245 6.70 14.36 7.12
N SER A 246 6.49 13.10 6.72
CA SER A 246 6.84 12.56 5.40
C SER A 246 5.66 12.66 4.43
N CYS A 247 4.41 12.51 4.92
CA CYS A 247 3.18 12.68 4.13
C CYS A 247 3.13 13.98 3.32
N LEU A 248 3.77 15.05 3.81
CA LEU A 248 3.83 16.35 3.14
C LEU A 248 4.76 16.37 1.91
N ASN A 249 5.76 15.49 1.83
CA ASN A 249 6.77 15.46 0.75
C ASN A 249 6.50 14.37 -0.30
N LEU A 250 5.63 13.41 0.03
CA LEU A 250 5.25 12.34 -0.88
C LEU A 250 4.59 12.89 -2.14
N ASN A 251 5.21 12.61 -3.28
CA ASN A 251 4.74 13.01 -4.60
C ASN A 251 4.48 11.82 -5.55
N ASN A 252 4.89 10.60 -5.18
CA ASN A 252 4.59 9.38 -5.93
C ASN A 252 3.88 8.36 -5.03
N LEU A 253 2.68 7.89 -5.43
CA LEU A 253 1.96 6.78 -4.80
C LEU A 253 1.84 5.62 -5.78
N GLY A 254 2.61 4.56 -5.54
CA GLY A 254 2.37 3.25 -6.14
C GLY A 254 1.43 2.42 -5.26
N PHE A 255 0.42 1.81 -5.85
CA PHE A 255 -0.63 1.10 -5.13
C PHE A 255 -0.97 -0.24 -5.80
N VAL A 256 -0.89 -1.33 -5.04
CA VAL A 256 -1.09 -2.71 -5.53
C VAL A 256 -2.18 -3.41 -4.73
N ILE A 257 -3.32 -3.75 -5.34
CA ILE A 257 -4.24 -4.74 -4.77
C ILE A 257 -3.75 -6.13 -5.19
N GLN A 258 -3.56 -7.04 -4.25
CA GLN A 258 -3.35 -8.46 -4.56
C GLN A 258 -4.58 -9.28 -4.20
N LEU A 259 -5.25 -9.81 -5.20
CA LEU A 259 -6.34 -10.75 -5.03
C LEU A 259 -5.78 -12.17 -4.78
N PRO A 260 -6.38 -12.97 -3.88
CA PRO A 260 -5.93 -14.32 -3.57
C PRO A 260 -6.30 -15.29 -4.70
N GLY A 261 -5.33 -16.11 -5.14
CA GLY A 261 -5.43 -16.87 -6.39
C GLY A 261 -6.14 -18.23 -6.34
N SER A 262 -6.64 -18.68 -5.19
CA SER A 262 -6.94 -20.09 -4.93
C SER A 262 -8.34 -20.38 -4.33
N ALA A 263 -9.21 -19.37 -4.22
CA ALA A 263 -10.50 -19.48 -3.53
C ALA A 263 -11.74 -19.18 -4.41
N PHE A 264 -11.56 -18.94 -5.70
CA PHE A 264 -12.58 -18.34 -6.58
C PHE A 264 -12.75 -19.11 -7.90
N ASP A 265 -13.38 -20.29 -7.82
CA ASP A 265 -14.05 -20.92 -8.98
C ASP A 265 -15.36 -20.20 -9.35
N ASN A 266 -15.92 -19.43 -8.41
CA ASN A 266 -17.02 -18.49 -8.65
C ASN A 266 -16.45 -17.09 -8.96
N GLU A 267 -17.10 -16.36 -9.87
CA GLU A 267 -16.70 -15.02 -10.31
C GLU A 267 -16.45 -14.07 -9.12
N LEU A 268 -15.22 -13.54 -9.02
CA LEU A 268 -14.89 -12.46 -8.10
C LEU A 268 -15.82 -11.26 -8.39
N PRO A 269 -16.48 -10.66 -7.38
CA PRO A 269 -17.30 -9.47 -7.59
C PRO A 269 -16.50 -8.39 -8.33
N PRO A 270 -16.99 -7.87 -9.48
CA PRO A 270 -16.23 -6.89 -10.24
C PRO A 270 -16.02 -5.63 -9.41
N MET A 271 -14.78 -5.14 -9.36
CA MET A 271 -14.39 -3.91 -8.65
C MET A 271 -14.92 -2.68 -9.38
N ARG A 272 -16.24 -2.46 -9.32
CA ARG A 272 -16.93 -1.43 -10.09
C ARG A 272 -16.47 -0.03 -9.66
N ASN A 273 -15.96 0.72 -10.64
CA ASN A 273 -15.59 2.13 -10.53
C ASN A 273 -14.34 2.36 -9.64
N ILE A 274 -13.15 2.01 -10.16
CA ILE A 274 -11.84 2.34 -9.57
C ILE A 274 -11.74 3.82 -9.14
N PHE A 275 -12.23 4.77 -9.95
CA PHE A 275 -12.03 6.21 -9.71
C PHE A 275 -12.72 6.74 -8.44
N PRO A 276 -14.02 6.49 -8.17
CA PRO A 276 -14.64 6.73 -6.87
C PRO A 276 -13.89 6.09 -5.69
N TRP A 277 -13.45 4.84 -5.81
CA TRP A 277 -12.72 4.15 -4.75
C TRP A 277 -11.37 4.82 -4.46
N LEU A 278 -10.61 5.20 -5.51
CA LEU A 278 -9.37 5.97 -5.39
C LEU A 278 -9.61 7.38 -4.85
N LYS A 279 -10.73 8.01 -5.16
CA LYS A 279 -11.13 9.30 -4.58
C LYS A 279 -11.23 9.18 -3.06
N ASP A 280 -11.90 8.16 -2.55
CA ASP A 280 -12.01 7.92 -1.11
C ASP A 280 -10.64 7.62 -0.46
N VAL A 281 -9.75 6.91 -1.17
CA VAL A 281 -8.34 6.73 -0.74
C VAL A 281 -7.62 8.06 -0.63
N LEU A 282 -7.59 8.88 -1.69
CA LEU A 282 -6.83 10.13 -1.71
C LEU A 282 -7.36 11.16 -0.70
N VAL A 283 -8.68 11.23 -0.51
CA VAL A 283 -9.31 12.08 0.53
C VAL A 283 -8.86 11.66 1.92
N THR A 284 -8.74 10.37 2.20
CA THR A 284 -8.45 9.86 3.56
C THR A 284 -6.94 9.76 3.85
N ALA A 285 -6.12 9.54 2.82
CA ALA A 285 -4.66 9.47 2.91
C ALA A 285 -3.97 10.83 3.07
N GLU A 286 -4.60 11.92 2.58
CA GLU A 286 -4.10 13.30 2.68
C GLU A 286 -2.67 13.50 2.13
N PHE A 287 -2.46 13.20 0.84
CA PHE A 287 -1.22 13.48 0.12
C PHE A 287 -1.34 14.71 -0.81
N PRO A 288 -1.11 15.94 -0.31
CA PRO A 288 -1.37 17.18 -1.07
C PRO A 288 -0.39 17.43 -2.21
N GLN A 289 0.82 16.86 -2.17
CA GLN A 289 1.86 17.02 -3.20
C GLN A 289 1.89 15.87 -4.23
N LEU A 290 0.87 15.01 -4.27
CA LEU A 290 0.82 13.84 -5.15
C LEU A 290 0.81 14.24 -6.64
N LYS A 291 1.85 13.81 -7.37
CA LYS A 291 2.07 14.06 -8.81
C LYS A 291 1.87 12.81 -9.66
N LEU A 292 2.31 11.65 -9.19
CA LEU A 292 2.15 10.35 -9.86
C LEU A 292 1.33 9.39 -9.01
N LEU A 293 0.32 8.77 -9.62
CA LEU A 293 -0.45 7.66 -9.04
C LEU A 293 -0.33 6.40 -9.93
N GLU A 294 0.40 5.37 -9.49
CA GLU A 294 0.37 4.06 -10.14
C GLU A 294 -0.63 3.15 -9.43
N PHE A 295 -1.65 2.67 -10.13
CA PHE A 295 -2.65 1.73 -9.62
C PHE A 295 -2.56 0.38 -10.34
N HIS A 296 -2.27 -0.66 -9.58
CA HIS A 296 -2.14 -2.04 -10.05
C HIS A 296 -3.12 -2.96 -9.32
N ILE A 297 -3.81 -3.81 -10.08
CA ILE A 297 -4.50 -4.99 -9.54
C ILE A 297 -3.74 -6.21 -10.03
N SER A 298 -3.29 -7.03 -9.08
CA SER A 298 -2.60 -8.30 -9.29
C SER A 298 -3.52 -9.45 -8.92
N SER A 299 -3.70 -10.40 -9.85
CA SER A 299 -4.50 -11.61 -9.67
C SER A 299 -3.71 -12.81 -10.21
N PRO A 300 -3.46 -13.87 -9.43
CA PRO A 300 -2.67 -15.02 -9.89
C PRO A 300 -3.34 -15.81 -11.02
N SER A 301 -4.67 -15.93 -10.96
CA SER A 301 -5.51 -16.35 -12.09
C SER A 301 -5.87 -15.14 -12.95
N GLN A 302 -5.99 -15.31 -14.27
CA GLN A 302 -6.34 -14.25 -15.23
C GLN A 302 -7.84 -13.88 -15.18
N VAL A 303 -8.40 -13.71 -13.98
CA VAL A 303 -9.79 -13.30 -13.78
C VAL A 303 -10.01 -11.94 -14.44
N CYS A 304 -11.04 -11.85 -15.27
CA CYS A 304 -11.33 -10.68 -16.07
C CYS A 304 -11.64 -9.46 -15.20
N ILE A 305 -10.66 -8.59 -15.03
CA ILE A 305 -10.90 -7.23 -14.52
C ILE A 305 -11.74 -6.52 -15.59
N HIS A 306 -13.05 -6.44 -15.37
CA HIS A 306 -14.01 -5.88 -16.31
C HIS A 306 -13.83 -4.37 -16.57
N ASP A 307 -12.88 -3.69 -15.93
CA ASP A 307 -12.47 -2.32 -16.29
C ASP A 307 -11.92 -2.20 -17.72
N SER A 308 -11.65 -3.32 -18.40
CA SER A 308 -11.51 -3.40 -19.86
C SER A 308 -12.71 -2.83 -20.64
N THR A 309 -13.87 -2.63 -20.00
CA THR A 309 -15.04 -1.94 -20.57
C THR A 309 -15.13 -0.45 -20.23
N ILE A 310 -14.25 0.11 -19.38
CA ILE A 310 -14.26 1.55 -19.07
C ILE A 310 -13.60 2.31 -20.23
N THR A 311 -14.41 3.04 -21.00
CA THR A 311 -13.96 3.86 -22.13
C THR A 311 -12.92 4.91 -21.68
N LEU A 312 -12.04 5.31 -22.60
CA LEU A 312 -10.99 6.30 -22.29
C LEU A 312 -11.58 7.63 -21.82
N ASP A 313 -12.75 8.05 -22.30
CA ASP A 313 -13.44 9.24 -21.78
C ASP A 313 -14.02 9.07 -20.36
N ALA A 314 -14.49 7.88 -20.00
CA ALA A 314 -14.88 7.59 -18.62
C ALA A 314 -13.65 7.58 -17.68
N GLN A 315 -12.50 7.10 -18.17
CA GLN A 315 -11.22 7.23 -17.44
C GLN A 315 -10.81 8.71 -17.30
N ARG A 316 -10.91 9.51 -18.37
CA ARG A 316 -10.61 10.96 -18.35
C ARG A 316 -11.48 11.74 -17.35
N LEU A 317 -12.80 11.50 -17.34
CA LEU A 317 -13.71 12.11 -16.36
C LEU A 317 -13.38 11.66 -14.93
N GLY A 318 -12.93 10.42 -14.74
CA GLY A 318 -12.41 9.93 -13.47
C GLY A 318 -11.13 10.66 -13.02
N LEU A 319 -10.19 10.89 -13.94
CA LEU A 319 -8.95 11.64 -13.68
C LEU A 319 -9.22 13.10 -13.30
N GLU A 320 -10.13 13.76 -14.01
CA GLU A 320 -10.56 15.13 -13.71
C GLU A 320 -11.19 15.22 -12.31
N ALA A 321 -11.95 14.19 -11.90
CA ALA A 321 -12.50 14.08 -10.54
C ALA A 321 -11.45 13.77 -9.45
N LEU A 322 -10.36 13.05 -9.77
CA LEU A 322 -9.22 12.86 -8.86
C LEU A 322 -8.35 14.12 -8.75
N GLN A 323 -8.13 14.84 -9.85
CA GLN A 323 -7.37 16.08 -9.88
C GLN A 323 -8.02 17.18 -9.02
N ALA A 324 -9.35 17.18 -8.89
CA ALA A 324 -10.06 18.07 -7.97
C ALA A 324 -9.75 17.81 -6.47
N ILE A 325 -9.10 16.69 -6.16
CA ILE A 325 -8.72 16.26 -4.79
C ILE A 325 -7.19 16.33 -4.62
N ALA A 326 -6.43 15.98 -5.66
CA ALA A 326 -4.98 16.13 -5.75
C ALA A 326 -4.63 17.10 -6.89
N PRO A 327 -4.58 18.43 -6.65
CA PRO A 327 -4.39 19.43 -7.71
C PRO A 327 -3.04 19.34 -8.43
N GLU A 328 -2.02 18.82 -7.73
CA GLU A 328 -0.67 18.57 -8.25
C GLU A 328 -0.57 17.32 -9.14
N LEU A 329 -1.64 16.52 -9.26
CA LEU A 329 -1.61 15.27 -10.03
C LEU A 329 -1.30 15.57 -11.51
N GLN A 330 -0.25 14.92 -12.02
CA GLN A 330 0.35 15.11 -13.35
C GLN A 330 0.37 13.82 -14.17
N SER A 331 0.35 12.66 -13.52
CA SER A 331 0.38 11.36 -14.20
C SER A 331 -0.37 10.28 -13.40
N MET A 332 -0.97 9.34 -14.11
CA MET A 332 -1.62 8.19 -13.50
C MET A 332 -1.48 6.93 -14.39
N GLY A 333 -0.95 5.85 -13.84
CA GLY A 333 -0.91 4.54 -14.50
C GLY A 333 -2.00 3.62 -13.98
N ILE A 334 -2.76 2.97 -14.86
CA ILE A 334 -3.73 1.93 -14.48
C ILE A 334 -3.34 0.62 -15.18
N SER A 335 -2.93 -0.39 -14.40
CA SER A 335 -2.43 -1.65 -14.97
C SER A 335 -3.53 -2.46 -15.67
N SER A 336 -4.76 -2.44 -15.16
CA SER A 336 -5.88 -3.25 -15.66
C SER A 336 -6.31 -2.82 -17.06
N THR A 337 -6.39 -1.51 -17.30
CA THR A 337 -6.63 -0.91 -18.62
C THR A 337 -5.36 -0.79 -19.48
N ARG A 338 -4.20 -1.15 -18.93
CA ARG A 338 -2.84 -0.96 -19.50
C ARG A 338 -2.54 0.47 -19.96
N THR A 339 -3.32 1.44 -19.49
CA THR A 339 -3.27 2.83 -19.97
C THR A 339 -2.51 3.67 -18.96
N PHE A 340 -1.51 4.39 -19.44
CA PHE A 340 -0.85 5.46 -18.70
C PHE A 340 -1.41 6.79 -19.17
N TRP A 341 -1.83 7.63 -18.25
CA TRP A 341 -2.37 8.95 -18.52
C TRP A 341 -1.40 10.02 -18.04
N ARG A 342 -1.17 11.06 -18.86
CA ARG A 342 -0.38 12.23 -18.48
C ARG A 342 -1.20 13.49 -18.71
N ARG A 343 -1.15 14.38 -17.72
CA ARG A 343 -1.66 15.75 -17.79
C ARG A 343 -0.61 16.61 -18.47
N TRP A 344 -1.03 17.30 -19.51
CA TRP A 344 -0.23 18.32 -20.16
C TRP A 344 -0.25 19.62 -19.35
N ALA A 345 0.94 20.15 -19.06
CA ALA A 345 1.15 21.46 -18.48
C ALA A 345 1.95 22.30 -19.50
N PRO A 346 1.36 23.31 -20.15
CA PRO A 346 2.09 24.13 -21.12
C PRO A 346 3.22 24.92 -20.47
N THR A 347 4.38 24.93 -21.11
CA THR A 347 5.44 25.89 -20.82
C THR A 347 4.88 27.32 -20.97
N PRO A 348 5.07 28.22 -19.98
CA PRO A 348 4.50 29.56 -20.02
C PRO A 348 4.86 30.32 -21.30
N GLY A 349 3.83 30.80 -22.01
CA GLY A 349 3.96 31.51 -23.30
C GLY A 349 3.89 30.64 -24.55
N VAL A 350 3.84 29.31 -24.43
CA VAL A 350 3.62 28.41 -25.58
C VAL A 350 2.13 28.22 -25.86
N THR A 351 1.71 28.53 -27.10
CA THR A 351 0.37 28.19 -27.61
C THR A 351 0.42 26.80 -28.26
N PRO A 352 -0.48 25.85 -27.91
CA PRO A 352 -0.51 24.53 -28.54
C PRO A 352 -1.03 24.62 -29.97
N SER A 353 -0.54 23.75 -30.87
CA SER A 353 -1.11 23.66 -32.23
C SER A 353 -2.53 23.11 -32.21
N TYR A 354 -2.85 22.29 -31.20
CA TYR A 354 -4.15 21.67 -31.00
C TYR A 354 -4.74 22.04 -29.62
N PRO A 355 -5.42 23.20 -29.51
CA PRO A 355 -6.00 23.69 -28.24
C PRO A 355 -7.25 22.91 -27.81
N THR A 356 -7.88 22.15 -28.71
CA THR A 356 -9.07 21.32 -28.43
C THR A 356 -8.76 20.05 -27.66
N ILE A 357 -7.52 19.55 -27.70
CA ILE A 357 -7.13 18.30 -27.02
C ILE A 357 -7.11 18.55 -25.50
N PRO A 358 -7.84 17.74 -24.69
CA PRO A 358 -7.90 17.87 -23.23
C PRO A 358 -6.53 17.90 -22.53
N GLN A 359 -6.49 18.35 -21.27
CA GLN A 359 -5.26 18.34 -20.48
C GLN A 359 -4.77 16.90 -20.23
N TRP A 360 -5.67 15.99 -19.85
CA TRP A 360 -5.37 14.57 -19.69
C TRP A 360 -5.40 13.84 -21.03
N THR A 361 -4.31 13.12 -21.33
CA THR A 361 -4.17 12.33 -22.57
C THR A 361 -3.61 10.94 -22.29
N PRO A 362 -4.04 9.89 -23.01
CA PRO A 362 -3.55 8.51 -22.83
C PRO A 362 -2.27 8.29 -23.67
N CYS A 363 -1.19 7.90 -23.00
CA CYS A 363 0.15 7.71 -23.56
C CYS A 363 0.39 6.27 -24.05
N PRO A 364 1.17 6.07 -25.14
CA PRO A 364 1.64 4.74 -25.51
C PRO A 364 2.65 4.24 -24.48
N THR A 365 2.43 3.01 -24.00
CA THR A 365 3.38 2.28 -23.15
C THR A 365 4.31 1.43 -24.03
N LEU A 366 5.48 1.05 -23.50
CA LEU A 366 6.54 0.34 -24.24
C LEU A 366 6.18 -1.09 -24.70
N ASN A 367 4.96 -1.59 -24.44
CA ASN A 367 4.53 -2.94 -24.81
C ASN A 367 3.32 -2.87 -25.78
N PRO A 368 3.55 -2.84 -27.11
CA PRO A 368 2.56 -2.39 -28.08
C PRO A 368 1.43 -3.38 -28.40
N GLN A 369 1.45 -4.60 -27.83
CA GLN A 369 0.60 -5.70 -28.32
C GLN A 369 -0.88 -5.62 -27.92
N ILE A 370 -1.22 -4.93 -26.82
CA ILE A 370 -2.62 -4.81 -26.35
C ILE A 370 -2.84 -3.40 -25.77
N GLY A 371 -3.77 -2.65 -26.37
CA GLY A 371 -4.22 -1.32 -25.91
C GLY A 371 -4.13 -0.20 -26.97
N ILE A 372 -3.19 -0.31 -27.91
CA ILE A 372 -2.91 0.76 -28.90
C ILE A 372 -4.15 1.16 -29.72
N ARG A 373 -4.99 0.22 -30.21
CA ARG A 373 -6.18 0.56 -31.03
C ARG A 373 -7.09 1.59 -30.35
N ALA A 374 -7.46 1.39 -29.09
CA ALA A 374 -8.37 2.28 -28.37
C ALA A 374 -7.75 3.67 -28.16
N MET A 375 -6.46 3.72 -27.79
CA MET A 375 -5.71 4.97 -27.64
C MET A 375 -5.62 5.74 -28.96
N LEU A 376 -5.32 5.06 -30.09
CA LEU A 376 -5.25 5.70 -31.41
C LEU A 376 -6.61 6.24 -31.87
N MET A 377 -7.70 5.49 -31.67
CA MET A 377 -9.05 5.99 -31.99
C MET A 377 -9.39 7.23 -31.17
N TRP A 378 -9.16 7.22 -29.85
CA TRP A 378 -9.39 8.40 -29.00
C TRP A 378 -8.57 9.62 -29.44
N TRP A 379 -7.32 9.41 -29.86
CA TRP A 379 -6.47 10.49 -30.37
C TRP A 379 -6.90 11.01 -31.76
N LEU A 380 -7.43 10.15 -32.62
CA LEU A 380 -8.05 10.56 -33.89
C LEU A 380 -9.30 11.38 -33.64
N ASP A 381 -10.20 10.92 -32.76
CA ASP A 381 -11.43 11.59 -32.38
C ASP A 381 -11.16 12.97 -31.73
N ALA A 382 -10.16 13.05 -30.83
CA ALA A 382 -9.73 14.29 -30.19
C ALA A 382 -9.09 15.32 -31.17
N LEU A 383 -8.58 14.84 -32.31
CA LEU A 383 -8.10 15.67 -33.42
C LEU A 383 -9.17 15.95 -34.49
N GLY A 384 -10.34 15.30 -34.42
CA GLY A 384 -11.38 15.36 -35.46
C GLY A 384 -11.03 14.62 -36.76
N LEU A 385 -10.06 13.70 -36.72
CA LEU A 385 -9.53 12.99 -37.89
C LEU A 385 -10.32 11.69 -38.18
N ASN A 386 -11.28 11.76 -39.10
CA ASN A 386 -12.04 10.58 -39.51
C ASN A 386 -11.23 9.70 -40.51
N ILE A 387 -10.82 8.51 -40.07
CA ILE A 387 -10.13 7.51 -40.91
C ILE A 387 -11.07 6.60 -41.71
N SER A 388 -12.38 6.60 -41.42
CA SER A 388 -13.31 5.67 -42.07
C SER A 388 -13.47 5.95 -43.57
N GLY A 389 -13.31 4.90 -44.39
CA GLY A 389 -13.39 5.01 -45.85
C GLY A 389 -12.14 5.59 -46.54
N VAL A 390 -11.09 5.95 -45.81
CA VAL A 390 -9.86 6.50 -46.40
C VAL A 390 -9.03 5.40 -47.04
N GLN A 391 -9.08 5.31 -48.37
CA GLN A 391 -8.30 4.35 -49.16
C GLN A 391 -6.95 4.93 -49.67
N ASP A 392 -6.75 6.25 -49.56
CA ASP A 392 -5.49 6.87 -49.97
C ASP A 392 -4.39 6.74 -48.89
N ARG A 393 -3.20 6.31 -49.34
CA ARG A 393 -2.00 6.22 -48.51
C ARG A 393 -1.37 7.59 -48.22
N GLY A 394 -1.61 8.60 -49.07
CA GLY A 394 -1.21 9.99 -48.82
C GLY A 394 -1.91 10.55 -47.59
N ALA A 395 -3.25 10.61 -47.63
CA ALA A 395 -4.09 11.04 -46.51
C ALA A 395 -3.79 10.28 -45.21
N MET A 396 -3.60 8.95 -45.26
CA MET A 396 -3.24 8.17 -44.08
C MET A 396 -1.87 8.56 -43.49
N LYS A 397 -0.90 8.92 -44.34
CA LYS A 397 0.40 9.42 -43.87
C LYS A 397 0.28 10.80 -43.23
N ASP A 398 -0.54 11.69 -43.79
CA ASP A 398 -0.79 13.01 -43.20
C ASP A 398 -1.54 12.92 -41.86
N PHE A 399 -2.39 11.91 -41.66
CA PHE A 399 -2.99 11.61 -40.35
C PHE A 399 -1.97 11.07 -39.34
N ALA A 400 -1.13 10.10 -39.74
CA ALA A 400 -0.05 9.58 -38.88
C ALA A 400 0.92 10.68 -38.43
N LYS A 401 1.23 11.62 -39.33
CA LYS A 401 2.05 12.81 -39.05
C LYS A 401 1.37 13.79 -38.09
N GLN A 402 0.07 14.08 -38.27
CA GLN A 402 -0.68 14.95 -37.35
C GLN A 402 -0.75 14.35 -35.93
N LEU A 403 -1.01 13.04 -35.82
CA LEU A 403 -0.93 12.30 -34.57
C LEU A 403 0.47 12.40 -33.94
N SER A 404 1.52 12.13 -34.71
CA SER A 404 2.92 12.23 -34.26
C SER A 404 3.26 13.61 -33.67
N VAL A 405 2.89 14.70 -34.37
CA VAL A 405 3.10 16.07 -33.89
C VAL A 405 2.30 16.35 -32.61
N ALA A 406 1.00 16.04 -32.60
CA ALA A 406 0.14 16.32 -31.45
C ALA A 406 0.54 15.51 -30.20
N MET A 407 0.96 14.25 -30.37
CA MET A 407 1.52 13.41 -29.31
C MET A 407 2.86 13.96 -28.79
N LYS A 408 3.75 14.41 -29.68
CA LYS A 408 5.05 14.97 -29.30
C LYS A 408 4.91 16.29 -28.51
N GLU A 409 3.98 17.17 -28.90
CA GLU A 409 3.64 18.41 -28.17
C GLU A 409 3.14 18.16 -26.74
N ARG A 410 2.50 17.00 -26.48
CA ARG A 410 1.89 16.71 -25.18
C ARG A 410 2.77 15.91 -24.22
N TRP A 411 3.81 15.22 -24.71
CA TRP A 411 4.60 14.26 -23.90
C TRP A 411 6.11 14.44 -23.89
N GLU A 412 6.71 15.31 -24.72
CA GLU A 412 8.16 15.64 -24.68
C GLU A 412 9.12 14.43 -24.79
N SER A 413 8.61 13.31 -25.31
CA SER A 413 9.28 12.00 -25.18
C SER A 413 10.33 11.78 -26.27
N ILE A 414 11.57 11.50 -25.85
CA ILE A 414 12.71 11.11 -26.71
C ILE A 414 12.35 9.90 -27.60
N TYR A 415 11.42 9.05 -27.16
CA TYR A 415 11.00 7.86 -27.90
C TYR A 415 10.08 8.15 -29.11
N MET A 416 9.59 9.39 -29.28
CA MET A 416 8.64 9.74 -30.36
C MET A 416 9.28 9.83 -31.76
N ASP A 417 10.59 10.06 -31.86
CA ASP A 417 11.24 10.33 -33.16
C ASP A 417 11.26 9.13 -34.13
N HIS A 418 10.93 7.93 -33.65
CA HIS A 418 10.78 6.72 -34.45
C HIS A 418 9.32 6.25 -34.57
N TYR A 419 8.38 6.92 -33.89
CA TYR A 419 6.99 6.46 -33.79
C TYR A 419 6.13 6.78 -35.02
N GLU A 420 6.44 7.78 -35.86
CA GLU A 420 5.58 8.14 -37.01
C GLU A 420 5.35 6.95 -37.96
N ALA A 421 6.40 6.18 -38.27
CA ALA A 421 6.29 4.97 -39.08
C ALA A 421 5.47 3.88 -38.39
N THR A 422 5.71 3.66 -37.08
CA THR A 422 4.94 2.68 -36.29
C THR A 422 3.46 3.07 -36.17
N LEU A 423 3.14 4.36 -36.02
CA LEU A 423 1.77 4.88 -36.00
C LEU A 423 1.10 4.67 -37.36
N TYR A 424 1.78 4.96 -38.46
CA TYR A 424 1.29 4.73 -39.82
C TYR A 424 1.00 3.23 -40.08
N ASP A 425 1.91 2.33 -39.71
CA ASP A 425 1.72 0.89 -39.86
C ASP A 425 0.57 0.36 -38.97
N GLN A 426 0.44 0.88 -37.74
CA GLN A 426 -0.68 0.54 -36.84
C GLN A 426 -2.03 1.04 -37.38
N LEU A 427 -2.08 2.23 -37.98
CA LEU A 427 -3.29 2.80 -38.60
C LEU A 427 -3.69 2.03 -39.87
N LEU A 428 -2.72 1.66 -40.72
CA LEU A 428 -2.97 0.75 -41.85
C LEU A 428 -3.51 -0.61 -41.38
N GLY A 429 -3.01 -1.13 -40.25
CA GLY A 429 -3.54 -2.32 -39.60
C GLY A 429 -5.01 -2.19 -39.15
N GLN A 430 -5.45 -0.99 -38.75
CA GLN A 430 -6.85 -0.76 -38.36
C GLN A 430 -7.82 -0.71 -39.56
N LEU A 431 -7.33 -0.47 -40.79
CA LEU A 431 -8.15 -0.55 -42.01
C LEU A 431 -8.31 -1.98 -42.56
N GLN A 432 -7.60 -2.95 -41.99
CA GLN A 432 -7.60 -4.35 -42.43
C GLN A 432 -8.33 -5.29 -41.44
N GLN A 433 -9.02 -4.72 -40.44
CA GLN A 433 -9.78 -5.40 -39.36
C GLN A 433 -11.14 -4.75 -39.06
#